data_AF-W1VF59-F1
#
_entry.id   AF-W1VF59-F1
#
_cell.length_a   1.000
_cell.length_b   1.000
_cell.length_c   1.000
_cell.angle_alpha   90.00
_cell.angle_beta   90.00
_cell.angle_gamma   90.00
#
_symmetry.space_group_name_H-M   'P 1'
#
loop_
_entity.id
_entity.type
_entity.pdbx_description
1 polymer ?
#
loop_
_entity_poly.entity_id
_entity_poly.type
_entity_poly.pdbx_seq_one_letter_code
_entity_poly.pdbx_strand_id
1 'polypeptide(L)'
;MSAPSSSSSQALAAGFTVAGRRRRSRRYLVVTLLLALAALALWWAEVLAGDTWYPPSQVLAVMRGQEVPGASFVIGELRLPRAVTGLLAGLAFGMAGRTSQTMLRNELASPDIIGITSGASTAAVFGILVLGWSGTRLSLMAVAAGVATAAVIFAL
;
A
#
# COMPACT_ATOMS: atom_id res chain seq x y z
N MET A 1 -18.42 -57.04 31.59
CA MET A 1 -17.26 -56.16 31.85
C MET A 1 -17.16 -55.17 30.70
N SER A 2 -17.17 -53.89 31.06
CA SER A 2 -17.44 -52.70 30.24
C SER A 2 -16.33 -52.34 29.24
N ALA A 3 -16.72 -52.08 27.98
CA ALA A 3 -16.10 -51.03 27.16
C ALA A 3 -16.69 -49.66 27.60
N PRO A 4 -16.02 -48.49 27.45
CA PRO A 4 -15.41 -48.04 26.19
C PRO A 4 -14.17 -47.11 26.31
N SER A 5 -13.34 -47.01 25.26
CA SER A 5 -12.36 -45.90 25.14
C SER A 5 -11.98 -45.56 23.69
N SER A 6 -12.96 -45.16 22.89
CA SER A 6 -12.76 -44.67 21.51
C SER A 6 -13.03 -43.17 21.31
N SER A 7 -13.19 -42.40 22.40
CA SER A 7 -13.58 -40.98 22.35
C SER A 7 -12.42 -39.97 22.19
N SER A 8 -11.17 -40.38 22.41
CA SER A 8 -10.01 -39.47 22.41
C SER A 8 -9.48 -39.11 21.01
N SER A 9 -9.73 -39.93 19.99
CA SER A 9 -9.24 -39.69 18.62
C SER A 9 -10.12 -38.70 17.83
N GLN A 10 -11.41 -38.56 18.16
CA GLN A 10 -12.33 -37.65 17.45
C GLN A 10 -12.15 -36.17 17.84
N ALA A 11 -11.67 -35.89 19.05
CA ALA A 11 -11.45 -34.52 19.53
C ALA A 11 -10.28 -33.81 18.81
N LEU A 12 -9.25 -34.54 18.39
CA LEU A 12 -8.11 -34.02 17.62
C LEU A 12 -8.47 -33.69 16.16
N ALA A 13 -9.47 -34.36 15.58
CA ALA A 13 -9.95 -34.10 14.22
C ALA A 13 -10.90 -32.89 14.12
N ALA A 14 -11.59 -32.53 15.21
CA ALA A 14 -12.55 -31.43 15.27
C ALA A 14 -11.92 -30.04 15.02
N GLY A 15 -10.62 -29.88 15.28
CA GLY A 15 -9.86 -28.66 15.00
C GLY A 15 -9.54 -28.39 13.53
N PHE A 16 -9.65 -29.41 12.66
CA PHE A 16 -9.36 -29.32 11.22
C PHE A 16 -10.64 -29.30 10.35
N THR A 17 -11.78 -28.94 10.94
CA THR A 17 -13.05 -28.89 10.22
C THR A 17 -13.01 -27.82 9.12
N VAL A 18 -13.57 -28.14 7.95
CA VAL A 18 -13.81 -27.21 6.83
C VAL A 18 -14.44 -25.89 7.31
N ALA A 19 -15.24 -25.94 8.39
CA ALA A 19 -15.84 -24.79 9.06
C ALA A 19 -14.80 -23.78 9.60
N GLY A 20 -13.69 -24.22 10.21
CA GLY A 20 -12.63 -23.34 10.72
C GLY A 20 -11.90 -22.60 9.60
N ARG A 21 -11.59 -23.30 8.49
CA ARG A 21 -11.03 -22.70 7.28
C ARG A 21 -11.98 -21.67 6.66
N ARG A 22 -13.28 -22.01 6.51
CA ARG A 22 -14.30 -21.09 5.98
C ARG A 22 -14.44 -19.82 6.83
N ARG A 23 -14.43 -19.94 8.17
CA ARG A 23 -14.52 -18.77 9.07
C ARG A 23 -13.30 -17.86 8.96
N ARG A 24 -12.10 -18.43 8.88
CA ARG A 24 -10.86 -17.66 8.69
C ARG A 24 -10.84 -16.96 7.32
N SER A 25 -11.17 -17.67 6.24
CA SER A 25 -11.27 -17.08 4.89
C SER A 25 -12.32 -15.97 4.81
N ARG A 26 -13.51 -16.18 5.42
CA ARG A 26 -14.55 -15.14 5.47
C ARG A 26 -14.08 -13.91 6.25
N ARG A 27 -13.38 -14.10 7.37
CA ARG A 27 -12.81 -12.98 8.15
C ARG A 27 -11.78 -12.20 7.32
N TYR A 28 -10.86 -12.88 6.63
CA TYR A 28 -9.90 -12.21 5.75
C TYR A 28 -10.59 -11.43 4.64
N LEU A 29 -11.56 -12.03 3.94
CA LEU A 29 -12.30 -11.35 2.88
C LEU A 29 -13.04 -10.11 3.40
N VAL A 30 -13.73 -10.22 4.54
CA VAL A 30 -14.46 -9.09 5.14
C VAL A 30 -13.50 -7.98 5.54
N VAL A 31 -12.39 -8.30 6.21
CA VAL A 31 -11.40 -7.29 6.62
C VAL A 31 -10.75 -6.62 5.41
N THR A 32 -10.34 -7.39 4.40
CA THR A 32 -9.76 -6.83 3.18
C THR A 32 -10.75 -5.93 2.44
N LEU A 33 -12.03 -6.33 2.35
CA LEU A 33 -13.06 -5.53 1.71
C LEU A 33 -13.33 -4.23 2.49
N LEU A 34 -13.40 -4.29 3.82
CA LEU A 34 -13.56 -3.10 4.66
C LEU A 34 -12.38 -2.14 4.52
N LEU A 35 -11.13 -2.64 4.52
CA LEU A 35 -9.95 -1.82 4.32
C LEU A 35 -9.90 -1.22 2.91
N ALA A 36 -10.30 -1.97 1.88
CA ALA A 36 -10.39 -1.46 0.51
C ALA A 36 -11.43 -0.34 0.39
N LEU A 37 -12.60 -0.51 1.01
CA LEU A 37 -13.63 0.53 1.07
C LEU A 37 -13.15 1.77 1.84
N ALA A 38 -12.46 1.58 2.96
CA ALA A 38 -11.87 2.69 3.71
C ALA A 38 -10.82 3.44 2.87
N ALA A 39 -9.95 2.73 2.15
CA ALA A 39 -8.96 3.33 1.26
C ALA A 39 -9.62 4.13 0.12
N LEU A 40 -10.68 3.59 -0.50
CA LEU A 40 -11.46 4.30 -1.52
C LEU A 40 -12.16 5.54 -0.96
N ALA A 41 -12.72 5.46 0.25
CA ALA A 41 -13.34 6.59 0.92
C ALA A 41 -12.33 7.69 1.23
N LEU A 42 -11.12 7.34 1.70
CA LEU A 42 -10.04 8.28 1.95
C LEU A 42 -9.52 8.91 0.65
N TRP A 43 -9.38 8.11 -0.42
CA TRP A 43 -9.02 8.62 -1.74
C TRP A 43 -10.06 9.63 -2.26
N TRP A 44 -11.35 9.33 -2.09
CA TRP A 44 -12.43 10.24 -2.46
C TRP A 44 -12.42 11.51 -1.61
N ALA A 45 -12.18 11.36 -0.31
CA ALA A 45 -12.05 12.49 0.61
C ALA A 45 -10.88 13.40 0.23
N GLU A 46 -9.72 12.86 -0.16
CA GLU A 46 -8.56 13.64 -0.64
C GLU A 46 -8.89 14.46 -1.89
N VAL A 47 -9.64 13.88 -2.84
CA VAL A 47 -10.05 14.61 -4.05
C VAL A 47 -11.02 15.75 -3.72
N LEU A 48 -11.94 15.53 -2.78
CA LEU A 48 -12.89 16.54 -2.32
C LEU A 48 -12.25 17.61 -1.43
N ALA A 49 -11.30 17.23 -0.58
CA ALA A 49 -10.67 18.10 0.40
C ALA A 49 -9.72 19.11 -0.26
N GLY A 50 -9.91 20.38 0.05
CA GLY A 50 -8.96 21.46 -0.22
C GLY A 50 -9.59 22.82 0.04
N ASP A 51 -8.80 23.89 -0.12
CA ASP A 51 -9.18 25.25 0.30
C ASP A 51 -10.44 25.79 -0.36
N THR A 52 -10.76 25.29 -1.56
CA THR A 52 -12.02 25.58 -2.26
C THR A 52 -12.88 24.32 -2.29
N TRP A 53 -14.11 24.43 -1.80
CA TRP A 53 -15.10 23.36 -1.82
C TRP A 53 -15.74 23.27 -3.20
N TYR A 54 -15.48 22.18 -3.92
CA TYR A 54 -16.14 21.88 -5.19
C TYR A 54 -17.22 20.82 -4.97
N PRO A 55 -18.44 20.99 -5.50
CA PRO A 55 -19.48 19.99 -5.37
C PRO A 55 -19.07 18.68 -6.08
N PRO A 56 -19.49 17.51 -5.57
CA PRO A 56 -19.13 16.21 -6.15
C PRO A 56 -19.48 16.05 -7.63
N SER A 57 -20.53 16.74 -8.09
CA SER A 57 -20.94 16.78 -9.50
C SER A 57 -19.88 17.41 -10.40
N GLN A 58 -19.19 18.47 -9.94
CA GLN A 58 -18.11 19.11 -10.69
C GLN A 58 -16.85 18.24 -10.69
N VAL A 59 -16.54 17.57 -9.58
CA VAL A 59 -15.42 16.60 -9.54
C VAL A 59 -15.63 15.48 -10.55
N LEU A 60 -16.83 14.91 -10.60
CA LEU A 60 -17.20 13.89 -11.58
C LEU A 60 -17.18 14.41 -13.01
N ALA A 61 -17.56 15.67 -13.24
CA ALA A 61 -17.48 16.30 -14.56
C ALA A 61 -16.03 16.45 -15.02
N VAL A 62 -15.14 16.92 -14.14
CA VAL A 62 -13.69 17.03 -14.41
C VAL A 62 -13.08 15.66 -14.66
N MET A 63 -13.42 14.64 -13.87
CA MET A 63 -12.97 13.26 -14.08
C MET A 63 -13.45 12.67 -15.42
N ARG A 64 -14.59 13.14 -15.94
CA ARG A 64 -15.10 12.77 -17.28
C ARG A 64 -14.49 13.60 -18.41
N GLY A 65 -13.56 14.51 -18.11
CA GLY A 65 -12.89 15.36 -19.09
C GLY A 65 -13.67 16.63 -19.44
N GLN A 66 -14.65 17.05 -18.63
CA GLN A 66 -15.31 18.34 -18.83
C GLN A 66 -14.49 19.48 -18.24
N GLU A 67 -14.45 20.60 -18.96
CA GLU A 67 -13.82 21.82 -18.47
C GLU A 67 -14.77 22.58 -17.54
N VAL A 68 -14.37 22.71 -16.28
CA VAL A 68 -15.05 23.48 -15.25
C VAL A 68 -14.07 24.57 -14.79
N PRO A 69 -14.40 25.87 -14.99
CA PRO A 69 -13.51 26.98 -14.65
C PRO A 69 -13.03 26.91 -13.20
N GLY A 70 -11.71 26.99 -12.98
CA GLY A 70 -11.07 26.90 -11.66
C GLY A 70 -10.97 25.49 -11.08
N ALA A 71 -11.95 24.62 -11.34
CA ALA A 71 -11.97 23.26 -10.79
C ALA A 71 -11.12 22.27 -11.60
N SER A 72 -11.09 22.38 -12.93
CA SER A 72 -10.38 21.43 -13.80
C SER A 72 -8.88 21.34 -13.54
N PHE A 73 -8.21 22.48 -13.34
CA PHE A 73 -6.77 22.48 -13.05
C PHE A 73 -6.47 21.90 -11.67
N VAL A 74 -7.18 22.37 -10.64
CA VAL A 74 -6.94 21.92 -9.25
C VAL A 74 -7.24 20.43 -9.10
N ILE A 75 -8.38 19.97 -9.61
CA ILE A 75 -8.79 18.57 -9.47
C ILE A 75 -8.00 17.68 -10.44
N GLY A 76 -7.88 18.09 -11.70
CA GLY A 76 -7.26 17.30 -12.78
C GLY A 76 -5.75 17.20 -12.69
N GLU A 77 -5.04 18.31 -12.44
CA GLU A 77 -3.58 18.39 -12.53
C GLU A 77 -2.88 18.28 -11.17
N LEU A 78 -3.56 18.63 -10.06
CA LEU A 78 -2.96 18.57 -8.72
C LEU A 78 -3.52 17.43 -7.86
N ARG A 79 -4.84 17.41 -7.64
CA ARG A 79 -5.43 16.49 -6.65
C ARG A 79 -5.51 15.05 -7.14
N LEU A 80 -6.00 14.82 -8.35
CA LEU A 80 -6.12 13.46 -8.90
C LEU A 80 -4.76 12.76 -9.03
N PRO A 81 -3.71 13.37 -9.61
CA PRO A 81 -2.40 12.73 -9.71
C PRO A 81 -1.80 12.44 -8.33
N ARG A 82 -1.98 13.34 -7.36
CA ARG A 82 -1.54 13.14 -5.97
C ARG A 82 -2.29 12.01 -5.27
N ALA A 83 -3.61 11.97 -5.40
CA ALA A 83 -4.45 10.94 -4.79
C ALA A 83 -4.12 9.56 -5.37
N VAL A 84 -3.92 9.48 -6.69
CA VAL A 84 -3.52 8.23 -7.38
C VAL A 84 -2.11 7.81 -6.96
N THR A 85 -1.14 8.72 -6.93
CA THR A 85 0.23 8.37 -6.47
C THR A 85 0.25 7.92 -5.01
N GLY A 86 -0.53 8.55 -4.13
CA GLY A 86 -0.69 8.10 -2.75
C GLY A 86 -1.29 6.70 -2.63
N LEU A 87 -2.33 6.39 -3.40
CA LEU A 87 -2.95 5.06 -3.42
C LEU A 87 -1.97 4.00 -3.94
N LEU A 88 -1.27 4.27 -5.04
CA LEU A 88 -0.28 3.36 -5.63
C LEU A 88 0.90 3.14 -4.69
N ALA A 89 1.41 4.20 -4.06
CA ALA A 89 2.49 4.10 -3.07
C ALA A 89 2.04 3.25 -1.86
N GLY A 90 0.84 3.46 -1.34
CA GLY A 90 0.28 2.65 -0.25
C GLY A 90 0.16 1.16 -0.60
N LEU A 91 -0.29 0.84 -1.82
CA LEU A 91 -0.34 -0.54 -2.32
C LEU A 91 1.07 -1.15 -2.43
N ALA A 92 2.03 -0.40 -2.96
CA ALA A 92 3.42 -0.83 -3.06
C ALA A 92 4.03 -1.11 -1.67
N PHE A 93 3.82 -0.23 -0.70
CA PHE A 93 4.28 -0.44 0.68
C PHE A 93 3.59 -1.62 1.35
N GLY A 94 2.28 -1.82 1.12
CA GLY A 94 1.57 -2.98 1.63
C GLY A 94 2.11 -4.31 1.08
N MET A 95 2.43 -4.36 -0.22
CA MET A 95 3.06 -5.52 -0.84
C MET A 95 4.48 -5.76 -0.34
N ALA A 96 5.29 -4.69 -0.24
CA ALA A 96 6.65 -4.76 0.29
C ALA A 96 6.66 -5.26 1.73
N GLY A 97 5.79 -4.70 2.59
CA GLY A 97 5.61 -5.11 3.99
C GLY A 97 5.31 -6.59 4.14
N ARG A 98 4.29 -7.10 3.43
CA ARG A 98 3.95 -8.53 3.45
C ARG A 98 5.10 -9.41 2.97
N THR A 99 5.82 -8.97 1.95
CA THR A 99 6.97 -9.70 1.40
C THR A 99 8.09 -9.78 2.43
N SER A 100 8.47 -8.66 3.05
CA SER A 100 9.49 -8.61 4.11
C SER A 100 9.10 -9.46 5.32
N GLN A 101 7.85 -9.36 5.79
CA GLN A 101 7.32 -10.17 6.89
C GLN A 101 7.39 -11.67 6.59
N THR A 102 7.09 -12.06 5.34
CA THR A 102 7.13 -13.47 4.90
C THR A 102 8.56 -14.00 4.79
N MET A 103 9.47 -13.21 4.20
CA MET A 103 10.87 -13.59 4.02
C MET A 103 11.60 -13.73 5.36
N LEU A 104 11.39 -12.76 6.26
CA LEU A 104 12.06 -12.71 7.57
C LEU A 104 11.32 -13.56 8.63
N ARG A 105 10.14 -14.10 8.29
CA ARG A 105 9.26 -14.84 9.22
C ARG A 105 9.03 -14.08 10.52
N ASN A 106 8.97 -12.75 10.42
CA ASN A 106 8.82 -11.83 11.54
C ASN A 106 7.76 -10.79 11.17
N GLU A 107 6.61 -10.86 11.85
CA GLU A 107 5.48 -9.96 11.63
C GLU A 107 5.79 -8.50 11.98
N LEU A 108 6.87 -8.24 12.74
CA LEU A 108 7.37 -6.90 13.08
C LEU A 108 8.39 -6.36 12.07
N ALA A 109 8.80 -7.15 11.08
CA ALA A 109 9.77 -6.68 10.09
C ALA A 109 9.13 -5.70 9.09
N SER A 110 9.81 -4.58 8.87
CA SER A 110 9.44 -3.56 7.86
C SER A 110 10.49 -3.51 6.74
N PRO A 111 10.09 -3.28 5.48
CA PRO A 111 11.01 -3.17 4.33
C PRO A 111 12.06 -2.07 4.50
N ASP A 112 11.78 -1.04 5.30
CA ASP A 112 12.72 0.06 5.54
C ASP A 112 14.00 -0.37 6.28
N ILE A 113 13.96 -1.50 6.99
CA ILE A 113 15.06 -1.98 7.84
C ILE A 113 16.26 -2.47 6.98
N ILE A 114 16.04 -2.78 5.71
CA ILE A 114 17.05 -3.37 4.81
C ILE A 114 18.02 -2.29 4.26
N GLY A 115 17.72 -1.00 4.44
CA GLY A 115 18.61 0.10 4.02
C GLY A 115 18.38 0.64 2.60
N ILE A 116 17.43 0.05 1.85
CA ILE A 116 16.99 0.53 0.53
C ILE A 116 16.48 1.98 0.62
N THR A 117 15.65 2.27 1.63
CA THR A 117 15.11 3.61 1.88
C THR A 117 16.24 4.61 2.16
N SER A 118 17.20 4.25 3.01
CA SER A 118 18.38 5.09 3.30
C SER A 118 19.25 5.33 2.06
N GLY A 119 19.46 4.33 1.21
CA GLY A 119 20.21 4.47 -0.04
C GLY A 119 19.53 5.44 -1.03
N ALA A 120 18.22 5.27 -1.24
CA ALA A 120 17.41 6.17 -2.06
C ALA A 120 17.39 7.61 -1.52
N SER A 121 17.21 7.78 -0.20
CA SER A 121 17.21 9.09 0.45
C SER A 121 18.58 9.79 0.38
N THR A 122 19.68 9.05 0.56
CA THR A 122 21.03 9.61 0.46
C THR A 122 21.30 10.12 -0.95
N ALA A 123 20.93 9.35 -1.97
CA ALA A 123 21.01 9.80 -3.35
C ALA A 123 20.10 11.02 -3.58
N ALA A 124 18.86 11.02 -3.11
CA ALA A 124 17.98 12.19 -3.25
C ALA A 124 18.59 13.46 -2.63
N VAL A 125 19.10 13.38 -1.41
CA VAL A 125 19.75 14.51 -0.73
C VAL A 125 20.98 14.98 -1.51
N PHE A 126 21.82 14.06 -1.98
CA PHE A 126 22.96 14.39 -2.83
C PHE A 126 22.54 15.09 -4.13
N GLY A 127 21.51 14.58 -4.79
CA GLY A 127 20.98 15.16 -6.03
C GLY A 127 20.45 16.58 -5.83
N ILE A 128 19.78 16.84 -4.71
CA ILE A 128 19.30 18.17 -4.36
C ILE A 128 20.47 19.10 -4.05
N LEU A 129 21.36 18.72 -3.11
CA LEU A 129 22.36 19.61 -2.53
C LEU A 129 23.59 19.81 -3.42
N VAL A 130 24.03 18.76 -4.12
CA VAL A 130 25.29 18.78 -4.89
C VAL A 130 25.02 19.00 -6.37
N LEU A 131 24.02 18.32 -6.94
CA LEU A 131 23.71 18.42 -8.36
C LEU A 131 22.70 19.52 -8.69
N GLY A 132 21.97 20.04 -7.69
CA GLY A 132 20.89 21.00 -7.88
C GLY A 132 19.72 20.44 -8.71
N TRP A 133 19.54 19.12 -8.72
CA TRP A 133 18.51 18.45 -9.51
C TRP A 133 17.15 18.48 -8.83
N SER A 134 16.09 18.52 -9.64
CA SER A 134 14.70 18.52 -9.20
C SER A 134 13.80 17.71 -10.14
N GLY A 135 12.57 17.48 -9.71
CA GLY A 135 11.54 16.80 -10.49
C GLY A 135 11.90 15.36 -10.87
N THR A 136 11.68 15.01 -12.14
CA THR A 136 11.83 13.64 -12.66
C THR A 136 13.26 13.12 -12.55
N ARG A 137 14.27 13.96 -12.83
CA ARG A 137 15.69 13.54 -12.78
C ARG A 137 16.09 13.10 -11.38
N LEU A 138 15.68 13.88 -10.38
CA LEU A 138 15.91 13.56 -8.97
C LEU A 138 15.21 12.26 -8.57
N SER A 139 13.95 12.10 -8.99
CA SER A 139 13.15 10.91 -8.68
C SER A 139 13.76 9.64 -9.28
N LEU A 140 14.22 9.70 -10.54
CA LEU A 140 14.90 8.58 -11.21
C LEU A 140 16.20 8.22 -10.50
N MET A 141 16.97 9.20 -10.05
CA MET A 141 18.22 8.96 -9.33
C MET A 141 17.96 8.27 -7.97
N ALA A 142 16.96 8.72 -7.23
CA ALA A 142 16.58 8.10 -5.95
C ALA A 142 16.12 6.65 -6.13
N VAL A 143 15.30 6.39 -7.14
CA VAL A 143 14.84 5.02 -7.48
C VAL A 143 16.01 4.14 -7.90
N ALA A 144 16.89 4.63 -8.78
CA ALA A 144 18.06 3.89 -9.24
C ALA A 144 19.00 3.54 -8.08
N ALA A 145 19.23 4.48 -7.15
CA ALA A 145 20.03 4.23 -5.96
C ALA A 145 19.39 3.19 -5.03
N GLY A 146 18.08 3.26 -4.79
CA GLY A 146 17.38 2.25 -4.00
C GLY A 146 17.48 0.85 -4.62
N VAL A 147 17.30 0.73 -5.94
CA VAL A 147 17.47 -0.53 -6.68
C VAL A 147 18.92 -1.03 -6.59
N ALA A 148 19.90 -0.14 -6.75
CA ALA A 148 21.31 -0.49 -6.61
C ALA A 148 21.64 -0.99 -5.19
N THR A 149 21.12 -0.33 -4.14
CA THR A 149 21.27 -0.80 -2.76
C THR A 149 20.66 -2.19 -2.58
N ALA A 150 19.46 -2.43 -3.09
CA ALA A 150 18.83 -3.75 -3.03
C ALA A 150 19.66 -4.83 -3.75
N ALA A 151 20.21 -4.51 -4.93
CA ALA A 151 21.05 -5.41 -5.71
C ALA A 151 22.37 -5.75 -4.99
N VAL A 152 23.01 -4.76 -4.36
CA VAL A 152 24.22 -4.97 -3.56
C VAL A 152 23.94 -5.89 -2.38
N ILE A 153 22.84 -5.65 -1.65
CA ILE A 153 22.45 -6.50 -0.52
C ILE A 153 22.18 -7.93 -0.96
N PHE A 154 21.56 -8.12 -2.12
CA PHE A 154 21.30 -9.45 -2.67
C PHE A 154 22.57 -10.20 -3.09
N ALA A 155 23.62 -9.47 -3.49
CA ALA A 155 24.88 -10.05 -3.96
C ALA A 155 25.85 -10.43 -2.83
N LEU A 156 25.64 -9.89 -1.62
CA LEU A 156 26.44 -10.17 -0.41
C LEU A 156 25.92 -11.40 0.34
#